data_AF-A0A4S3PIT6-F1
#
_entry.id   AF-A0A4S3PIT6-F1
#
_cell.length_a   1.000
_cell.length_b   1.000
_cell.length_c   1.000
_cell.angle_alpha   90.00
_cell.angle_beta   90.00
_cell.angle_gamma   90.00
#
_symmetry.space_group_name_H-M   'P 1'
#
loop_
_entity.id
_entity.type
_entity.pdbx_description
1 polymer ?
#
loop_
_entity_poly.entity_id
_entity_poly.type
_entity_poly.pdbx_seq_one_letter_code
_entity_poly.pdbx_strand_id
1 'polypeptide(L)'
;MREYEIKHINNLIHIELDRLVKQSKDEGFRFVERLLNDYKNGSNTFDHNGEVLFGVFNEEGVLVAIGGLNKDPFSNEHNIGRLRRFYVSKECRRNGIGSLLVRRIIDEAKKYYKILVLHTDTEQADKFYTSIGFEKGNLYPNSSHYMEI
;
A
#
# COMPACT_ATOMS: atom_id res chain seq x y z
N MET A 1 -2.65 7.09 24.20
CA MET A 1 -2.40 6.19 23.05
C MET A 1 -2.45 7.11 21.84
N ARG A 2 -1.43 7.19 20.98
CA ARG A 2 -1.48 8.13 19.85
C ARG A 2 -2.66 7.73 18.94
N GLU A 3 -3.58 8.65 18.71
CA GLU A 3 -4.68 8.44 17.79
C GLU A 3 -4.15 8.51 16.36
N TYR A 4 -4.50 7.49 15.57
CA TYR A 4 -4.16 7.41 14.16
C TYR A 4 -5.45 7.31 13.37
N GLU A 5 -5.58 8.15 12.36
CA GLU A 5 -6.76 8.21 11.51
C GLU A 5 -6.43 7.69 10.11
N ILE A 6 -7.20 6.71 9.64
CA ILE A 6 -7.09 6.19 8.28
C ILE A 6 -8.07 6.91 7.37
N LYS A 7 -7.57 7.46 6.25
CA LYS A 7 -8.37 8.22 5.28
C LYS A 7 -8.18 7.69 3.87
N HIS A 8 -9.28 7.67 3.13
CA HIS A 8 -9.21 7.51 1.68
C HIS A 8 -8.61 8.79 1.07
N ILE A 9 -7.63 8.63 0.18
CA ILE A 9 -6.96 9.74 -0.51
C ILE A 9 -7.58 9.87 -1.90
N ASN A 10 -8.54 10.79 -2.04
CA ASN A 10 -9.15 11.11 -3.33
C ASN A 10 -8.30 12.06 -4.20
N ASN A 11 -7.35 12.78 -3.58
CA ASN A 11 -6.44 13.68 -4.28
C ASN A 11 -5.09 13.74 -3.57
N LEU A 12 -4.10 13.02 -4.10
CA LEU A 12 -2.75 12.98 -3.52
C LEU A 12 -2.01 14.33 -3.63
N ILE A 13 -2.39 15.21 -4.56
CA ILE A 13 -1.69 16.49 -4.81
C ILE A 13 -1.83 17.45 -3.62
N HIS A 14 -2.91 17.33 -2.83
CA HIS A 14 -3.15 18.16 -1.65
C HIS A 14 -2.64 17.53 -0.35
N ILE A 15 -1.92 16.41 -0.43
CA ILE A 15 -1.36 15.72 0.73
C ILE A 15 0.15 15.93 0.75
N GLU A 16 0.66 16.41 1.89
CA GLU A 16 2.09 16.58 2.12
C GLU A 16 2.79 15.21 2.20
N LEU A 17 3.47 14.83 1.12
CA LEU A 17 4.13 13.53 0.98
C LEU A 17 5.65 13.59 1.10
N ASP A 18 6.25 14.78 1.08
CA ASP A 18 7.70 14.97 0.93
C ASP A 18 8.49 14.30 2.05
N ARG A 19 7.94 14.27 3.27
CA ARG A 19 8.54 13.58 4.42
C ARG A 19 8.66 12.08 4.17
N LEU A 20 7.60 11.42 3.70
CA LEU A 20 7.61 9.98 3.39
C LEU A 20 8.47 9.70 2.15
N VAL A 21 8.43 10.57 1.13
CA VAL A 21 9.28 10.45 -0.06
C VAL A 21 10.75 10.51 0.33
N LYS A 22 11.16 11.51 1.12
CA LYS A 22 12.54 11.63 1.58
C LYS A 22 12.97 10.42 2.41
N GLN A 23 12.18 10.06 3.42
CA GLN A 23 12.53 8.98 4.33
C GLN A 23 12.61 7.61 3.61
N SER A 24 11.65 7.32 2.73
CA SER A 24 11.67 6.08 1.95
C SER A 24 12.90 6.01 1.04
N LYS A 25 13.29 7.11 0.39
CA LYS A 25 14.51 7.18 -0.43
C LYS A 25 15.78 6.98 0.39
N ASP A 26 15.86 7.58 1.58
CA ASP A 26 16.99 7.40 2.50
C ASP A 26 17.13 5.93 2.95
N GLU A 27 16.02 5.18 2.96
CA GLU A 27 16.00 3.72 3.19
C GLU A 27 16.18 2.87 1.92
N GLY A 28 16.40 3.50 0.76
CA GLY A 28 16.57 2.82 -0.53
C GLY A 28 15.27 2.51 -1.29
N PHE A 29 14.11 2.90 -0.76
CA PHE A 29 12.81 2.67 -1.37
C PHE A 29 12.38 3.84 -2.25
N ARG A 30 12.42 3.66 -3.57
CA ARG A 30 12.01 4.69 -4.55
C ARG A 30 10.52 4.66 -4.92
N PHE A 31 9.76 3.70 -4.41
CA PHE A 31 8.39 3.50 -4.86
C PHE A 31 7.42 4.57 -4.34
N VAL A 32 7.71 5.27 -3.24
CA VAL A 32 6.86 6.38 -2.76
C VAL A 32 7.04 7.61 -3.64
N GLU A 33 8.26 7.91 -4.08
CA GLU A 33 8.50 8.92 -5.13
C GLU A 33 7.79 8.54 -6.43
N ARG A 34 7.85 7.26 -6.82
CA ARG A 34 7.14 6.75 -7.98
C ARG A 34 5.62 6.90 -7.85
N LEU A 35 5.05 6.65 -6.66
CA LEU A 35 3.62 6.92 -6.41
C LEU A 35 3.28 8.39 -6.74
N LEU A 36 4.05 9.34 -6.21
CA LEU A 36 3.78 10.76 -6.46
C LEU A 36 3.90 11.13 -7.95
N ASN A 37 4.91 10.60 -8.63
CA ASN A 37 5.12 10.85 -10.06
C ASN A 37 4.03 10.22 -10.93
N ASP A 38 3.68 8.95 -10.68
CA ASP A 38 2.63 8.22 -11.40
C ASP A 38 1.26 8.91 -11.21
N TYR A 39 1.01 9.46 -10.03
CA TYR A 39 -0.22 10.20 -9.75
C TYR A 39 -0.23 11.55 -10.49
N LYS A 40 0.87 12.32 -10.43
CA LYS A 40 1.00 13.63 -11.10
C LYS A 40 0.87 13.54 -12.62
N ASN A 41 1.38 12.48 -13.23
CA ASN A 41 1.32 12.29 -14.68
C ASN A 41 0.06 11.52 -15.15
N GLY A 42 -0.81 11.11 -14.22
CA GLY A 42 -2.06 10.41 -14.53
C GLY A 42 -1.89 8.94 -14.94
N SER A 43 -0.69 8.37 -14.90
CA SER A 43 -0.47 6.96 -15.26
C SER A 43 -1.05 5.98 -14.24
N ASN A 44 -1.15 6.40 -12.97
CA ASN A 44 -1.87 5.65 -11.94
C ASN A 44 -2.33 6.60 -10.83
N THR A 45 -3.63 6.83 -10.78
CA THR A 45 -4.32 7.70 -9.83
C THR A 45 -5.19 6.93 -8.84
N PHE A 46 -5.20 5.59 -8.90
CA PHE A 46 -6.01 4.72 -8.02
C PHE A 46 -7.52 5.04 -8.08
N ASP A 47 -8.01 5.50 -9.22
CA ASP A 47 -9.37 6.01 -9.43
C ASP A 47 -10.27 5.06 -10.25
N HIS A 48 -9.75 3.90 -10.66
CA HIS A 48 -10.52 2.91 -11.38
C HIS A 48 -11.36 2.07 -10.40
N ASN A 49 -12.41 1.43 -10.91
CA ASN A 49 -13.26 0.57 -10.08
C ASN A 49 -12.44 -0.56 -9.42
N GLY A 50 -12.55 -0.69 -8.11
CA GLY A 50 -11.76 -1.63 -7.31
C GLY A 50 -10.35 -1.14 -6.98
N GLU A 51 -9.99 0.09 -7.32
CA GLU A 51 -8.73 0.73 -6.90
C GLU A 51 -8.98 1.71 -5.76
N VAL A 52 -8.01 1.81 -4.85
CA VAL A 52 -8.08 2.73 -3.70
C VAL A 52 -6.67 3.12 -3.25
N LEU A 53 -6.54 4.33 -2.71
CA LEU A 53 -5.35 4.80 -2.02
C LEU A 53 -5.71 5.26 -0.61
N PHE A 54 -5.04 4.70 0.40
CA PHE A 54 -5.25 5.07 1.80
C PHE A 54 -3.99 5.71 2.40
N GLY A 55 -4.23 6.68 3.28
CA GLY A 55 -3.22 7.28 4.15
C GLY A 55 -3.58 7.09 5.61
N VAL A 56 -2.56 6.99 6.47
CA VAL A 56 -2.73 7.06 7.93
C VAL A 56 -2.09 8.34 8.43
N PHE A 57 -2.84 9.11 9.21
CA PHE A 57 -2.44 10.40 9.75
C PHE A 57 -2.33 10.31 11.28
N ASN A 58 -1.38 11.03 11.87
CA ASN A 58 -1.32 11.20 13.33
C ASN A 58 -2.25 12.34 13.80
N GLU A 59 -2.31 12.56 15.12
CA GLU A 59 -3.08 13.65 15.77
C GLU A 59 -2.75 15.06 15.23
N GLU A 60 -1.52 15.28 14.75
CA GLU A 60 -1.08 16.55 14.16
C GLU A 60 -1.48 16.69 12.67
N GLY A 61 -2.19 15.71 12.11
CA GLY A 61 -2.56 15.69 10.70
C GLY A 61 -1.40 15.35 9.76
N VAL A 62 -0.28 14.84 10.27
CA VAL A 62 0.88 14.42 9.48
C VAL A 62 0.66 13.01 8.95
N LEU A 63 0.87 12.82 7.64
CA LEU A 63 0.83 11.51 7.02
C LEU A 63 2.02 10.65 7.46
N VAL A 64 1.73 9.51 8.11
CA VAL A 64 2.73 8.58 8.65
C VAL A 64 2.78 7.24 7.92
N ALA A 65 1.76 6.90 7.14
CA ALA A 65 1.76 5.72 6.28
C ALA A 65 0.90 5.94 5.04
N ILE A 66 1.25 5.26 3.96
CA ILE A 66 0.50 5.28 2.69
C ILE A 66 0.52 3.90 2.06
N GLY A 67 -0.55 3.52 1.37
CA GLY A 67 -0.65 2.25 0.68
C GLY A 67 -1.88 2.21 -0.21
N GLY A 68 -1.76 1.53 -1.34
CA GLY A 68 -2.83 1.48 -2.33
C GLY A 68 -3.08 0.07 -2.87
N LEU A 69 -4.20 -0.03 -3.56
CA LEU A 69 -4.69 -1.21 -4.26
C LEU A 69 -4.97 -0.82 -5.69
N ASN A 70 -4.39 -1.53 -6.64
CA ASN A 70 -4.76 -1.43 -8.05
C ASN A 70 -5.36 -2.76 -8.51
N LYS A 71 -6.02 -2.75 -9.67
CA LYS A 71 -6.16 -3.98 -10.45
C LYS A 71 -4.76 -4.49 -10.80
N ASP A 72 -4.53 -5.80 -10.75
CA ASP A 72 -3.23 -6.34 -11.16
C ASP A 72 -2.94 -6.02 -12.65
N PRO A 73 -1.89 -5.24 -12.97
CA PRO A 73 -1.54 -4.94 -14.36
C PRO A 73 -0.79 -6.08 -15.07
N PHE A 74 -0.38 -7.13 -14.35
CA PHE A 74 0.40 -8.25 -14.88
C PHE A 74 -0.43 -9.52 -15.10
N SER A 75 -1.70 -9.50 -14.69
CA SER A 75 -2.62 -10.62 -14.83
C SER A 75 -3.74 -10.26 -15.80
N ASN A 76 -4.14 -11.22 -16.62
CA ASN A 76 -5.33 -11.07 -17.48
C ASN A 76 -6.64 -11.29 -16.69
N GLU A 77 -6.53 -11.74 -15.45
CA GLU A 77 -7.65 -12.01 -14.55
C GLU A 77 -8.17 -10.73 -13.89
N HIS A 78 -9.49 -10.52 -13.97
CA HIS A 78 -10.14 -9.33 -13.42
C HIS A 78 -10.36 -9.38 -11.90
N ASN A 79 -10.20 -10.55 -11.29
CA ASN A 79 -10.43 -10.85 -9.87
C ASN A 79 -9.15 -10.80 -9.02
N ILE A 80 -8.05 -10.26 -9.56
CA ILE A 80 -6.77 -10.12 -8.85
C ILE A 80 -6.47 -8.65 -8.57
N GLY A 81 -6.39 -8.29 -7.30
CA GLY A 81 -5.95 -6.98 -6.84
C GLY A 81 -4.48 -6.99 -6.45
N ARG A 82 -3.77 -5.88 -6.69
CA ARG A 82 -2.37 -5.71 -6.29
C ARG A 82 -2.23 -4.66 -5.20
N LEU A 83 -1.78 -5.08 -4.03
CA LEU A 83 -1.33 -4.16 -2.99
C LEU A 83 0.03 -3.58 -3.39
N ARG A 84 0.14 -2.25 -3.44
CA ARG A 84 1.37 -1.56 -3.83
C ARG A 84 1.51 -0.19 -3.21
N ARG A 85 2.71 0.37 -3.37
CA ARG A 85 3.09 1.70 -2.84
C ARG A 85 2.90 1.80 -1.33
N PHE A 86 3.10 0.68 -0.62
CA PHE A 86 2.91 0.57 0.82
C PHE A 86 4.16 0.99 1.58
N TYR A 87 4.04 2.00 2.44
CA TYR A 87 5.13 2.49 3.27
C TYR A 87 4.60 3.00 4.61
N VAL A 88 5.36 2.74 5.68
CA VAL A 88 5.11 3.27 7.02
C VAL A 88 6.38 3.98 7.47
N SER A 89 6.23 5.21 7.97
CA SER A 89 7.36 5.99 8.47
C SER A 89 8.11 5.24 9.56
N LYS A 90 9.43 5.36 9.57
CA LYS A 90 10.31 4.56 10.42
C LYS A 90 9.96 4.69 11.91
N GLU A 91 9.63 5.90 12.35
CA GLU A 91 9.27 6.23 13.74
C GLU A 91 7.92 5.64 14.16
N CYS A 92 7.07 5.31 13.19
CA CYS A 92 5.73 4.78 13.41
C CYS A 92 5.64 3.25 13.25
N ARG A 93 6.71 2.58 12.81
CA ARG A 93 6.74 1.11 12.68
C ARG A 93 6.61 0.42 14.03
N ARG A 94 6.09 -0.82 13.98
CA ARG A 94 5.86 -1.69 15.16
C ARG A 94 4.84 -1.14 16.18
N ASN A 95 4.01 -0.19 15.77
CA ASN A 95 2.89 0.35 16.56
C ASN A 95 1.51 -0.01 15.97
N GLY A 96 1.41 -1.08 15.19
CA GLY A 96 0.14 -1.54 14.60
C GLY A 96 -0.37 -0.76 13.37
N ILE A 97 0.23 0.38 13.01
CA ILE A 97 -0.20 1.24 11.89
C ILE A 97 -0.16 0.50 10.54
N GLY A 98 0.89 -0.26 10.28
CA GLY A 98 0.97 -1.07 9.05
C GLY A 98 -0.17 -2.09 8.99
N SER A 99 -0.46 -2.74 10.11
CA SER A 99 -1.54 -3.73 10.21
C SER A 99 -2.92 -3.08 10.06
N LEU A 100 -3.13 -1.87 10.61
CA LEU A 100 -4.34 -1.08 10.39
C LEU A 100 -4.55 -0.78 8.91
N LEU A 101 -3.50 -0.28 8.24
CA LEU A 101 -3.55 0.11 6.83
C LEU A 101 -3.79 -1.08 5.90
N VAL A 102 -3.02 -2.17 6.06
CA VAL A 102 -3.15 -3.36 5.19
C VAL A 102 -4.51 -4.02 5.35
N ARG A 103 -5.06 -4.09 6.58
CA ARG A 103 -6.40 -4.66 6.82
C ARG A 103 -7.49 -3.83 6.16
N ARG A 104 -7.41 -2.49 6.27
CA ARG A 104 -8.33 -1.60 5.57
C ARG A 104 -8.32 -1.80 4.05
N ILE A 105 -7.13 -2.00 3.47
CA ILE A 105 -6.95 -2.31 2.04
C ILE A 105 -7.58 -3.67 1.71
N ILE A 106 -7.35 -4.70 2.52
CA ILE A 106 -7.95 -6.04 2.33
C ILE A 106 -9.47 -5.95 2.37
N ASP A 107 -10.04 -5.19 3.32
CA ASP A 107 -11.49 -5.04 3.45
C ASP A 107 -12.13 -4.34 2.24
N GLU A 108 -11.43 -3.39 1.59
CA GLU A 108 -11.89 -2.87 0.30
C GLU A 108 -11.73 -3.90 -0.82
N ALA A 109 -10.60 -4.60 -0.86
CA ALA A 109 -10.30 -5.56 -1.91
C ALA A 109 -11.35 -6.68 -2.02
N LYS A 110 -11.86 -7.16 -0.88
CA LYS A 110 -12.90 -8.22 -0.80
C LYS A 110 -14.18 -7.90 -1.55
N LYS A 111 -14.45 -6.63 -1.84
CA LYS A 111 -15.63 -6.21 -2.61
C LYS A 111 -15.46 -6.45 -4.11
N TYR A 112 -14.22 -6.59 -4.59
CA TYR A 112 -13.87 -6.55 -6.02
C TYR A 112 -13.02 -7.73 -6.48
N TYR A 113 -12.23 -8.33 -5.59
CA TYR A 113 -11.22 -9.32 -5.91
C TYR A 113 -11.38 -10.58 -5.05
N LYS A 114 -10.87 -11.69 -5.57
CA LYS A 114 -10.76 -12.98 -4.85
C LYS A 114 -9.34 -13.26 -4.38
N ILE A 115 -8.37 -12.61 -5.01
CA ILE A 115 -6.95 -12.80 -4.74
C ILE A 115 -6.31 -11.42 -4.60
N LEU A 116 -5.48 -11.25 -3.58
CA LEU A 116 -4.54 -10.16 -3.47
C LEU A 116 -3.12 -10.64 -3.71
N VAL A 117 -2.35 -9.85 -4.43
CA VAL A 117 -0.93 -10.08 -4.65
C VAL A 117 -0.12 -8.86 -4.29
N LEU A 118 1.14 -9.07 -3.94
CA LEU A 118 2.11 -8.00 -3.74
C LEU A 118 3.51 -8.46 -4.11
N HIS A 119 4.41 -7.49 -4.19
CA HIS A 119 5.83 -7.75 -4.37
C HIS A 119 6.62 -7.06 -3.27
N THR A 120 7.52 -7.81 -2.67
CA THR A 120 8.57 -7.33 -1.77
C THR A 120 9.78 -8.24 -1.83
N ASP A 121 10.94 -7.64 -1.58
CA ASP A 121 12.28 -8.23 -1.59
C ASP A 121 13.00 -8.09 -0.23
N THR A 122 12.32 -7.54 0.78
CA THR A 122 12.90 -7.38 2.12
C THR A 122 12.37 -8.42 3.11
N GLU A 123 13.26 -8.96 3.93
CA GLU A 123 12.89 -9.92 4.99
C GLU A 123 11.91 -9.30 6.02
N GLN A 124 12.02 -8.00 6.27
CA GLN A 124 11.09 -7.29 7.15
C GLN A 124 9.66 -7.30 6.61
N ALA A 125 9.49 -6.99 5.32
CA ALA A 125 8.18 -6.98 4.70
C ALA A 125 7.62 -8.41 4.51
N ASP A 126 8.48 -9.38 4.19
CA ASP A 126 8.13 -10.81 4.12
C ASP A 126 7.50 -11.29 5.44
N LYS A 127 8.17 -11.05 6.58
CA LYS A 127 7.63 -11.36 7.91
C LYS A 127 6.33 -10.60 8.21
N PHE A 128 6.27 -9.32 7.82
CA PHE A 128 5.08 -8.50 8.03
C PHE A 128 3.87 -9.06 7.27
N TYR A 129 3.96 -9.27 5.96
CA TYR A 129 2.83 -9.75 5.16
C TYR A 129 2.45 -11.18 5.51
N THR A 130 3.42 -12.06 5.79
CA THR A 130 3.13 -13.42 6.26
C THR A 130 2.35 -13.40 7.57
N SER A 131 2.68 -12.50 8.51
CA SER A 131 1.92 -12.35 9.77
C SER A 131 0.49 -11.85 9.60
N ILE A 132 0.16 -11.25 8.45
CA ILE A 132 -1.20 -10.79 8.11
C ILE A 132 -2.02 -11.92 7.46
N GLY A 133 -1.37 -12.96 6.92
CA GLY A 133 -2.01 -14.08 6.25
C GLY A 133 -1.68 -14.22 4.77
N PHE A 134 -0.70 -13.46 4.24
CA PHE A 134 -0.18 -13.71 2.90
C PHE A 134 0.71 -14.95 2.88
N GLU A 135 0.57 -15.75 1.84
CA GLU A 135 1.47 -16.86 1.53
C GLU A 135 2.59 -16.37 0.61
N LYS A 136 3.81 -16.87 0.84
CA LYS A 136 4.96 -16.60 -0.03
C LYS A 136 4.94 -17.56 -1.21
N GLY A 137 5.02 -17.03 -2.42
CA GLY A 137 5.05 -17.83 -3.62
C GLY A 137 5.08 -17.00 -4.90
N ASN A 138 5.35 -17.68 -6.01
CA ASN A 138 5.47 -17.09 -7.34
C ASN A 138 4.35 -17.55 -8.29
N LEU A 139 3.17 -17.90 -7.73
CA LEU A 139 2.02 -18.36 -8.50
C LEU A 139 1.53 -17.29 -9.48
N TYR A 140 1.63 -16.01 -9.09
CA TYR A 140 1.19 -14.88 -9.91
C TYR A 140 2.37 -14.07 -10.46
N PRO A 141 2.30 -13.59 -11.72
CA PRO A 141 3.37 -12.81 -12.33
C PRO A 141 3.77 -11.57 -11.52
N ASN A 142 5.08 -11.31 -11.46
CA ASN A 142 5.63 -10.14 -10.77
C ASN A 142 5.17 -9.99 -9.30
N SER A 143 4.88 -11.10 -8.64
CA SER A 143 4.49 -11.16 -7.23
C SER A 143 5.50 -11.99 -6.42
N SER A 144 5.62 -11.70 -5.14
CA SER A 144 6.33 -12.57 -4.19
C SER A 144 5.42 -13.18 -3.14
N HIS A 145 4.21 -12.62 -2.99
CA HIS A 145 3.21 -13.08 -2.04
C HIS A 145 1.80 -12.96 -2.62
N TYR A 146 0.91 -13.82 -2.15
CA TYR A 146 -0.50 -13.82 -2.49
C TYR A 146 -1.39 -14.16 -1.27
N MET A 147 -2.67 -13.81 -1.34
CA MET A 147 -3.67 -14.14 -0.34
C MET A 147 -5.03 -14.31 -1.03
N GLU A 148 -5.73 -15.40 -0.74
CA GLU A 148 -7.14 -15.55 -1.09
C GLU A 148 -7.99 -14.78 -0.06
N ILE A 149 -8.95 -13.97 -0.54
CA ILE A 149 -9.70 -13.01 0.28
C ILE A 149 -11.21 -13.07 0.10
#